data_AF-A0A2U3NB65-F1
#
_entry.id   AF-A0A2U3NB65-F1
#
_cell.length_a   1.000
_cell.length_b   1.000
_cell.length_c   1.000
_cell.angle_alpha   90.00
_cell.angle_beta   90.00
_cell.angle_gamma   90.00
#
_symmetry.space_group_name_H-M   'P 1'
#
loop_
_entity.id
_entity.type
_entity.pdbx_description
1 polymer ?
#
loop_
_entity_poly.entity_id
_entity_poly.type
_entity_poly.pdbx_seq_one_letter_code
_entity_poly.pdbx_strand_id
1 'polypeptide(L)'
;MSFVIASPDTMVAAATDLAAIRSSIATASAAAAGPTVQIQVAAADEVSTAISKLFGQYAQAYQAFSAQATAFHDQFAVALSGAGASYARTEAASAQQNVLDAINAPTQTLLGRPLIGNGADGTAASPNGGAGGLLYGNGGNGYSQPAASGLPGGNGGAAGLIGNGGVGGNGGAAANGGAGGRGGWLSGSGGAGGALAVLEATAATAAPAPPPEPVGSARPAAPAGRCSALPAPTAPTGPSPSARPARTRRRRRRAPPGRGCPRHPTPRSGRRPCRARSARSASSASRRGTPAS
;
A
#
# COMPACT_ATOMS: atom_id res chain seq x y z
N MET A 1 17.50 7.68 16.77
CA MET A 1 16.42 7.38 15.81
C MET A 1 16.61 8.30 14.63
N SER A 2 16.64 7.80 13.39
CA SER A 2 16.75 8.66 12.21
C SER A 2 15.38 9.26 11.88
N PHE A 3 15.28 10.58 11.84
CA PHE A 3 14.07 11.26 11.38
C PHE A 3 14.09 11.32 9.84
N VAL A 4 13.00 10.87 9.21
CA VAL A 4 12.78 11.06 7.77
C VAL A 4 12.02 12.36 7.61
N ILE A 5 12.65 13.36 7.00
CA ILE A 5 11.98 14.61 6.62
C ILE A 5 11.50 14.45 5.18
N ALA A 6 10.18 14.41 5.00
CA ALA A 6 9.53 14.38 3.69
C ALA A 6 8.95 15.77 3.40
N SER A 7 9.23 16.31 2.20
CA SER A 7 8.52 17.49 1.69
C SER A 7 7.52 17.04 0.62
N PRO A 8 6.21 17.06 0.91
CA PRO A 8 5.19 16.63 -0.06
C PRO A 8 5.26 17.38 -1.39
N ASP A 9 5.55 18.68 -1.36
CA ASP A 9 5.63 19.51 -2.55
C ASP A 9 6.77 19.10 -3.48
N THR A 10 7.94 18.75 -2.93
CA THR A 10 9.07 18.28 -3.75
C THR A 10 8.81 16.90 -4.34
N MET A 11 8.04 16.05 -3.67
CA MET A 11 7.65 14.74 -4.20
C MET A 11 6.68 14.86 -5.39
N VAL A 12 5.74 15.80 -5.33
CA VAL A 12 4.81 16.08 -6.44
C VAL A 12 5.55 16.71 -7.64
N ALA A 13 6.47 17.64 -7.38
CA ALA A 13 7.32 18.22 -8.41
C ALA A 13 8.18 17.13 -9.09
N ALA A 14 8.83 16.27 -8.31
CA ALA A 14 9.63 15.16 -8.83
C ALA A 14 8.79 14.17 -9.66
N ALA A 15 7.56 13.87 -9.26
CA ALA A 15 6.66 13.03 -10.06
C ALA A 15 6.33 13.65 -11.42
N THR A 16 6.19 14.98 -11.47
CA THR A 16 5.97 15.74 -12.72
C THR A 16 7.21 15.71 -13.61
N ASP A 17 8.40 15.92 -13.04
CA ASP A 17 9.67 15.83 -13.77
C ASP A 17 9.90 14.43 -14.33
N LEU A 18 9.58 13.38 -13.56
CA LEU A 18 9.64 12.00 -14.01
C LEU A 18 8.73 11.74 -15.21
N ALA A 19 7.52 12.31 -15.23
CA ALA A 19 6.61 12.20 -16.37
C ALA A 19 7.17 12.92 -17.61
N ALA A 20 7.81 14.08 -17.43
CA ALA A 20 8.46 14.82 -18.51
C ALA A 20 9.66 14.05 -19.10
N ILE A 21 10.52 13.48 -18.24
CA ILE A 21 11.64 12.61 -18.65
C ILE A 21 11.13 11.40 -19.41
N ARG A 22 10.06 10.77 -18.94
CA ARG A 22 9.45 9.64 -19.65
C ARG A 22 8.99 10.04 -21.05
N SER A 23 8.32 11.18 -21.18
CA SER A 23 7.85 11.69 -22.46
C SER A 23 9.00 11.93 -23.44
N SER A 24 10.13 12.47 -22.97
CA SER A 24 11.31 12.70 -23.81
C SER A 24 11.94 11.37 -24.26
N ILE A 25 12.05 10.39 -23.36
CA ILE A 25 12.54 9.04 -23.68
C ILE A 25 11.63 8.36 -24.70
N ALA A 26 10.31 8.37 -24.49
CA ALA A 26 9.36 7.74 -25.41
C ALA A 26 9.45 8.35 -26.82
N THR A 27 9.62 9.67 -26.91
CA THR A 27 9.82 10.39 -28.17
C THR A 27 11.13 9.97 -28.85
N ALA A 28 12.23 9.88 -28.09
CA ALA A 28 13.53 9.43 -28.61
C ALA A 28 13.49 7.96 -29.06
N SER A 29 12.87 7.07 -28.29
CA SER A 29 12.71 5.65 -28.62
C SER A 29 11.84 5.45 -29.87
N ALA A 30 10.79 6.26 -30.05
CA ALA A 30 9.97 6.25 -31.26
C ALA A 30 10.74 6.74 -32.50
N ALA A 31 11.51 7.83 -32.35
CA ALA A 31 12.34 8.35 -33.44
C ALA A 31 13.44 7.36 -33.87
N ALA A 32 14.01 6.61 -32.92
CA ALA A 32 15.02 5.59 -33.18
C ALA A 32 14.46 4.31 -33.82
N ALA A 33 13.14 4.05 -33.75
CA ALA A 33 12.54 2.81 -34.23
C ALA A 33 12.74 2.60 -35.74
N GLY A 34 12.55 3.66 -36.55
CA GLY A 34 12.75 3.61 -38.00
C GLY A 34 14.15 3.14 -38.41
N PRO A 35 15.22 3.87 -38.05
CA PRO A 35 16.58 3.54 -38.47
C PRO A 35 17.15 2.25 -37.86
N THR A 36 16.60 1.75 -36.74
CA THR A 36 17.13 0.55 -36.05
C THR A 36 16.41 -0.75 -36.42
N VAL A 37 15.13 -0.69 -36.80
CA VAL A 37 14.36 -1.89 -37.18
C VAL A 37 14.52 -2.20 -38.68
N GLN A 38 14.67 -1.19 -39.52
CA GLN A 38 14.71 -1.31 -40.98
C GLN A 38 16.15 -1.20 -41.51
N ILE A 39 17.07 -1.99 -40.94
CA ILE A 39 18.46 -2.02 -41.42
C ILE A 39 18.51 -2.74 -42.77
N GLN A 40 18.91 -2.01 -43.80
CA GLN A 40 19.12 -2.55 -45.14
C GLN A 40 20.34 -3.47 -45.16
N VAL A 41 20.23 -4.57 -45.89
CA VAL A 41 21.33 -5.52 -46.09
C VAL A 41 22.41 -4.87 -46.95
N ALA A 42 23.67 -4.91 -46.48
CA ALA A 42 24.80 -4.26 -47.15
C ALA A 42 25.27 -4.97 -48.44
N ALA A 43 25.18 -6.29 -48.48
CA ALA A 43 25.52 -7.13 -49.65
C ALA A 43 24.68 -8.41 -49.67
N ALA A 44 24.52 -9.05 -50.83
CA ALA A 44 23.63 -10.20 -51.02
C ALA A 44 24.11 -11.51 -50.38
N ASP A 45 25.17 -11.45 -49.56
CA ASP A 45 25.70 -12.59 -48.84
C ASP A 45 24.88 -12.92 -47.57
N GLU A 46 24.99 -14.16 -47.14
CA GLU A 46 24.28 -14.69 -45.99
C GLU A 46 24.70 -14.02 -44.68
N VAL A 47 25.94 -13.53 -44.58
CA VAL A 47 26.47 -12.87 -43.38
C VAL A 47 25.86 -11.48 -43.22
N SER A 48 25.86 -10.66 -44.27
CA SER A 48 25.20 -9.35 -44.31
C SER A 48 23.70 -9.45 -44.01
N THR A 49 23.06 -10.49 -44.54
CA THR A 49 21.63 -10.78 -44.28
C THR A 49 21.41 -11.15 -42.81
N ALA A 50 22.25 -12.02 -42.25
CA ALA A 50 22.17 -12.45 -40.85
C ALA A 50 22.40 -11.28 -39.87
N ILE A 51 23.38 -10.42 -40.13
CA ILE A 51 23.68 -9.25 -39.30
C ILE A 51 22.49 -8.28 -39.28
N SER A 52 21.93 -7.95 -40.45
CA SER A 52 20.78 -7.04 -40.55
C SER A 52 19.56 -7.59 -39.80
N LYS A 53 19.33 -8.91 -39.89
CA LYS A 53 18.26 -9.59 -39.15
C LYS A 53 18.48 -9.56 -37.64
N LEU A 54 19.72 -9.79 -37.16
CA LEU A 54 20.05 -9.73 -35.73
C LEU A 54 19.72 -8.35 -35.15
N PHE A 55 20.16 -7.27 -35.81
CA PHE A 55 19.88 -5.92 -35.33
C PHE A 55 18.39 -5.58 -35.38
N GLY A 56 17.66 -5.97 -36.43
CA GLY A 56 16.22 -5.78 -36.50
C GLY A 56 15.47 -6.50 -35.38
N GLN A 57 15.86 -7.74 -35.06
CA GLN A 57 15.30 -8.50 -33.94
C GLN A 57 15.64 -7.86 -32.58
N TYR A 58 16.88 -7.40 -32.39
CA TYR A 58 17.28 -6.70 -31.17
C TYR A 58 16.51 -5.39 -30.97
N ALA A 59 16.33 -4.61 -32.03
CA ALA A 59 15.55 -3.37 -31.99
C ALA A 59 14.08 -3.64 -31.62
N GLN A 60 13.47 -4.71 -32.15
CA GLN A 60 12.11 -5.10 -31.76
C GLN A 60 12.02 -5.53 -30.29
N ALA A 61 13.01 -6.29 -29.80
CA ALA A 61 13.09 -6.67 -28.39
C ALA A 61 13.24 -5.44 -27.48
N TYR A 62 14.08 -4.47 -27.88
CA TYR A 62 14.23 -3.20 -27.18
C TYR A 62 12.91 -2.42 -27.11
N GLN A 63 12.13 -2.34 -28.20
CA GLN A 63 10.83 -1.66 -28.19
C GLN A 63 9.80 -2.34 -27.29
N ALA A 64 9.82 -3.68 -27.23
CA ALA A 64 8.96 -4.42 -26.30
C ALA A 64 9.35 -4.16 -24.83
N PHE A 65 10.65 -4.13 -24.54
CA PHE A 65 11.17 -3.81 -23.21
C PHE A 65 10.89 -2.36 -22.81
N SER A 66 11.09 -1.40 -23.71
CA SER A 66 10.85 0.02 -23.44
C SER A 66 9.39 0.30 -23.09
N ALA A 67 8.44 -0.41 -23.71
CA ALA A 67 7.02 -0.35 -23.35
C ALA A 67 6.75 -0.86 -21.92
N GLN A 68 7.42 -1.93 -21.48
CA GLN A 68 7.30 -2.43 -20.10
C GLN A 68 7.90 -1.46 -19.09
N ALA A 69 9.10 -0.93 -19.35
CA ALA A 69 9.73 0.08 -18.51
C ALA A 69 8.87 1.35 -18.41
N THR A 70 8.23 1.73 -19.52
CA THR A 70 7.29 2.85 -19.61
C THR A 70 6.07 2.66 -18.71
N ALA A 71 5.54 1.44 -18.58
CA ALA A 71 4.43 1.14 -17.67
C ALA A 71 4.87 1.15 -16.19
N PHE A 72 6.06 0.61 -15.89
CA PHE A 72 6.64 0.67 -14.55
C PHE A 72 6.87 2.11 -14.09
N HIS A 73 7.42 2.96 -14.96
CA HIS A 73 7.70 4.37 -14.65
C HIS A 73 6.43 5.16 -14.31
N ASP A 74 5.31 4.87 -14.97
CA ASP A 74 4.00 5.45 -14.62
C ASP A 74 3.54 5.04 -13.24
N GLN A 75 3.62 3.74 -12.94
CA GLN A 75 3.22 3.23 -11.64
C GLN A 75 4.08 3.85 -10.54
N PHE A 76 5.37 4.04 -10.79
CA PHE A 76 6.29 4.72 -9.88
C PHE A 76 5.89 6.18 -9.65
N ALA A 77 5.61 6.96 -10.70
CA ALA A 77 5.21 8.36 -10.57
C ALA A 77 3.87 8.53 -9.82
N VAL A 78 2.90 7.63 -10.07
CA VAL A 78 1.62 7.58 -9.34
C VAL A 78 1.85 7.24 -7.87
N ALA A 79 2.68 6.23 -7.57
CA ALA A 79 3.00 5.84 -6.20
C ALA A 79 3.71 6.95 -5.44
N LEU A 80 4.64 7.66 -6.07
CA LEU A 80 5.36 8.79 -5.46
C LEU A 80 4.41 9.94 -5.11
N SER A 81 3.49 10.28 -6.02
CA SER A 81 2.47 11.31 -5.78
C SER A 81 1.53 10.91 -4.63
N GLY A 82 1.12 9.63 -4.60
CA GLY A 82 0.29 9.08 -3.52
C GLY A 82 0.98 9.08 -2.15
N ALA A 83 2.29 8.80 -2.13
CA ALA A 83 3.10 8.89 -0.92
C ALA A 83 3.16 10.34 -0.40
N GLY A 84 3.46 11.31 -1.28
CA GLY A 84 3.48 12.73 -0.91
C GLY A 84 2.15 13.20 -0.30
N ALA A 85 1.02 12.83 -0.91
CA ALA A 85 -0.31 13.13 -0.37
C ALA A 85 -0.58 12.48 0.99
N SER A 86 -0.04 11.28 1.22
CA SER A 86 -0.18 10.60 2.51
C SER A 86 0.61 11.30 3.60
N TYR A 87 1.85 11.73 3.32
CA TYR A 87 2.63 12.56 4.24
C TYR A 87 1.94 13.89 4.56
N ALA A 88 1.43 14.59 3.55
CA ALA A 88 0.70 15.85 3.75
C ALA A 88 -0.53 15.70 4.65
N ARG A 89 -1.27 14.59 4.54
CA ARG A 89 -2.42 14.31 5.41
C ARG A 89 -2.02 14.05 6.85
N THR A 90 -0.91 13.34 7.07
CA THR A 90 -0.39 13.09 8.43
C THR A 90 0.08 14.38 9.09
N GLU A 91 0.77 15.25 8.34
CA GLU A 91 1.15 16.59 8.83
C GLU A 91 -0.09 17.43 9.17
N ALA A 92 -1.12 17.43 8.33
CA ALA A 92 -2.36 18.15 8.59
C ALA A 92 -3.10 17.61 9.83
N ALA A 93 -3.19 16.28 9.99
CA ALA A 93 -3.78 15.66 11.18
C ALA A 93 -2.99 15.99 12.46
N SER A 94 -1.66 16.01 12.35
CA SER A 94 -0.78 16.35 13.48
C SER A 94 -0.92 17.83 13.86
N ALA A 95 -1.02 18.73 12.87
CA ALA A 95 -1.28 20.15 13.10
C ALA A 95 -2.65 20.39 13.76
N GLN A 96 -3.69 19.66 13.35
CA GLN A 96 -5.01 19.71 13.99
C GLN A 96 -4.94 19.27 15.46
N GLN A 97 -4.19 18.21 15.76
CA GLN A 97 -3.99 17.76 17.13
C GLN A 97 -3.26 18.81 17.97
N ASN A 98 -2.21 19.44 17.43
CA ASN A 98 -1.50 20.52 18.13
C ASN A 98 -2.43 21.69 18.48
N VAL A 99 -3.37 22.04 17.61
CA VAL A 99 -4.38 23.07 17.88
C VAL A 99 -5.33 22.65 18.99
N LEU A 100 -5.80 21.39 18.98
CA LEU A 100 -6.62 20.86 20.07
C LEU A 100 -5.86 20.85 21.39
N ASP A 101 -4.60 20.45 21.38
CA ASP A 101 -3.74 20.45 22.56
C ASP A 101 -3.53 21.87 23.10
N ALA A 102 -3.36 22.86 22.22
CA ALA A 102 -3.27 24.27 22.61
C ALA A 102 -4.57 24.81 23.23
N ILE A 103 -5.74 24.42 22.69
CA ILE A 103 -7.05 24.77 23.26
C ILE A 103 -7.25 24.10 24.62
N ASN A 104 -6.80 22.87 24.77
CA ASN A 104 -6.94 22.08 25.99
C ASN A 104 -5.88 22.42 27.04
N ALA A 105 -4.74 23.03 26.67
CA ALA A 105 -3.63 23.27 27.58
C ALA A 105 -4.03 24.02 28.85
N PRO A 106 -4.81 25.14 28.80
CA PRO A 106 -5.22 25.84 30.01
C PRO A 106 -6.07 24.96 30.95
N THR A 107 -7.01 24.19 30.41
CA THR A 107 -7.90 23.36 31.23
C THR A 107 -7.22 22.09 31.71
N GLN A 108 -6.29 21.54 30.94
CA GLN A 108 -5.46 20.42 31.36
C GLN A 108 -4.57 20.84 32.53
N THR A 109 -3.99 22.05 32.49
CA THR A 109 -3.19 22.59 33.60
C THR A 109 -4.03 22.89 34.83
N LEU A 110 -5.23 23.48 34.67
CA LEU A 110 -6.05 23.93 35.80
C LEU A 110 -6.94 22.84 36.40
N LEU A 111 -7.44 21.92 35.57
CA LEU A 111 -8.50 20.96 35.93
C LEU A 111 -8.09 19.51 35.69
N GLY A 112 -6.86 19.26 35.22
CA GLY A 112 -6.34 17.92 34.93
C GLY A 112 -7.07 17.20 33.80
N ARG A 113 -7.91 17.91 33.04
CA ARG A 113 -8.78 17.36 31.99
C ARG A 113 -8.83 18.26 30.75
N PRO A 114 -8.89 17.67 29.55
CA PRO A 114 -9.04 18.45 28.33
C PRO A 114 -10.42 19.11 28.31
N LEU A 115 -10.57 20.24 27.63
CA LEU A 115 -11.85 20.90 27.44
C LEU A 115 -12.67 20.16 26.37
N ILE A 116 -12.02 19.83 25.26
CA ILE A 116 -12.58 19.16 24.08
C ILE A 116 -11.64 18.03 23.66
N GLY A 117 -12.14 16.80 23.60
CA GLY A 117 -11.37 15.64 23.15
C GLY A 117 -11.79 14.36 23.85
N ASN A 118 -11.56 13.23 23.19
CA ASN A 118 -11.81 11.93 23.81
C ASN A 118 -10.75 11.62 24.87
N GLY A 119 -11.13 10.83 25.87
CA GLY A 119 -10.19 10.31 26.85
C GLY A 119 -9.23 9.31 26.19
N ALA A 120 -7.99 9.26 26.69
CA ALA A 120 -7.01 8.30 26.21
C ALA A 120 -7.45 6.86 26.50
N ASP A 121 -7.32 5.95 25.54
CA ASP A 121 -7.57 4.53 25.77
C ASP A 121 -6.54 3.96 26.76
N GLY A 122 -6.99 3.02 27.58
CA GLY A 122 -6.13 2.28 28.49
C GLY A 122 -5.05 1.51 27.73
N THR A 123 -3.89 1.36 28.36
CA THR A 123 -2.76 0.59 27.85
C THR A 123 -2.43 -0.57 28.78
N ALA A 124 -1.56 -1.49 28.36
CA ALA A 124 -1.09 -2.56 29.23
C ALA A 124 -0.46 -2.04 30.53
N ALA A 125 0.21 -0.87 30.49
CA ALA A 125 0.84 -0.24 31.65
C ALA A 125 -0.15 0.55 32.53
N SER A 126 -1.20 1.12 31.93
CA SER A 126 -2.27 1.83 32.64
C SER A 126 -3.61 1.38 32.07
N PRO A 127 -4.22 0.30 32.62
CA PRO A 127 -5.33 -0.38 31.97
C PRO A 127 -6.61 0.45 31.85
N ASN A 128 -6.83 1.41 32.74
CA ASN A 128 -8.06 2.21 32.72
C ASN A 128 -8.03 3.27 31.62
N GLY A 129 -9.16 3.42 30.92
CA GLY A 129 -9.38 4.53 30.00
C GLY A 129 -9.48 5.87 30.74
N GLY A 130 -8.85 6.89 30.17
CA GLY A 130 -8.89 8.26 30.67
C GLY A 130 -10.26 8.91 30.51
N ALA A 131 -10.53 9.92 31.33
CA ALA A 131 -11.75 10.72 31.20
C ALA A 131 -11.74 11.54 29.91
N GLY A 132 -12.91 11.62 29.25
CA GLY A 132 -13.13 12.52 28.12
C GLY A 132 -13.15 14.00 28.54
N GLY A 133 -13.15 14.87 27.53
CA GLY A 133 -13.13 16.32 27.70
C GLY A 133 -14.31 16.85 28.51
N LEU A 134 -14.12 17.99 29.17
CA LEU A 134 -15.12 18.58 30.06
C LEU A 134 -16.40 18.99 29.33
N LEU A 135 -16.28 19.56 28.12
CA LEU A 135 -17.44 20.00 27.33
C LEU A 135 -17.85 18.98 26.29
N TYR A 136 -16.88 18.45 25.54
CA TYR A 136 -17.15 17.52 24.47
C TYR A 136 -16.08 16.45 24.42
N GLY A 137 -16.49 15.19 24.43
CA GLY A 137 -15.58 14.06 24.32
C GLY A 137 -16.10 12.80 24.97
N ASN A 138 -15.85 11.68 24.29
CA ASN A 138 -16.12 10.35 24.84
C ASN A 138 -15.05 9.97 25.86
N GLY A 139 -15.38 9.14 26.83
CA GLY A 139 -14.37 8.51 27.68
C GLY A 139 -13.54 7.49 26.90
N GLY A 140 -12.27 7.32 27.29
CA GLY A 140 -11.38 6.34 26.67
C GLY A 140 -11.81 4.90 27.02
N ASN A 141 -11.57 3.96 26.12
CA ASN A 141 -11.85 2.55 26.37
C ASN A 141 -10.85 1.98 27.38
N GLY A 142 -11.29 1.04 28.20
CA GLY A 142 -10.40 0.25 29.04
C GLY A 142 -9.60 -0.75 28.22
N TYR A 143 -8.37 -1.01 28.64
CA TYR A 143 -7.48 -1.99 28.03
C TYR A 143 -8.01 -3.41 28.24
N SER A 144 -8.16 -4.16 27.15
CA SER A 144 -8.46 -5.59 27.20
C SER A 144 -7.19 -6.38 27.47
N GLN A 145 -7.22 -7.17 28.54
CA GLN A 145 -6.09 -7.97 28.95
C GLN A 145 -5.90 -9.19 28.02
N PRO A 146 -4.65 -9.65 27.81
CA PRO A 146 -4.42 -10.93 27.15
C PRO A 146 -5.14 -12.06 27.89
N ALA A 147 -5.71 -13.00 27.14
CA ALA A 147 -6.54 -14.07 27.71
C ALA A 147 -5.82 -14.93 28.76
N ALA A 148 -4.47 -15.00 28.80
CA ALA A 148 -3.73 -15.79 29.78
C ALA A 148 -3.19 -14.97 30.98
N SER A 149 -3.48 -13.67 31.07
CA SER A 149 -2.84 -12.80 32.06
C SER A 149 -3.36 -13.00 33.49
N GLY A 150 -4.58 -13.50 33.67
CA GLY A 150 -5.26 -13.54 34.97
C GLY A 150 -5.56 -12.15 35.56
N LEU A 151 -5.37 -11.07 34.79
CA LEU A 151 -5.57 -9.70 35.24
C LEU A 151 -6.98 -9.20 34.87
N PRO A 152 -7.61 -8.35 35.71
CA PRO A 152 -8.87 -7.74 35.37
C PRO A 152 -8.73 -6.78 34.19
N GLY A 153 -9.80 -6.66 33.40
CA GLY A 153 -9.90 -5.70 32.32
C GLY A 153 -9.90 -4.26 32.83
N GLY A 154 -9.37 -3.35 32.04
CA GLY A 154 -9.37 -1.93 32.38
C GLY A 154 -10.77 -1.33 32.39
N ASN A 155 -11.06 -0.41 33.31
CA ASN A 155 -12.33 0.31 33.28
C ASN A 155 -12.37 1.31 32.13
N GLY A 156 -13.54 1.52 31.53
CA GLY A 156 -13.79 2.60 30.60
C GLY A 156 -13.84 3.96 31.30
N GLY A 157 -13.33 4.99 30.64
CA GLY A 157 -13.31 6.36 31.13
C GLY A 157 -14.69 7.02 31.07
N ALA A 158 -14.94 7.98 31.96
CA ALA A 158 -16.18 8.77 31.93
C ALA A 158 -16.10 9.91 30.89
N ALA A 159 -17.22 10.23 30.25
CA ALA A 159 -17.36 11.45 29.45
C ALA A 159 -17.59 12.69 30.34
N GLY A 160 -17.53 13.89 29.74
CA GLY A 160 -17.82 15.18 30.42
C GLY A 160 -19.27 15.62 30.26
N LEU A 161 -19.48 16.78 29.64
CA LEU A 161 -20.82 17.35 29.42
C LEU A 161 -21.55 16.65 28.27
N ILE A 162 -20.90 16.53 27.11
CA ILE A 162 -21.42 15.82 25.93
C ILE A 162 -20.42 14.73 25.53
N GLY A 163 -20.89 13.49 25.43
CA GLY A 163 -20.09 12.35 24.98
C GLY A 163 -20.50 11.02 25.61
N ASN A 164 -20.08 9.91 25.02
CA ASN A 164 -20.36 8.58 25.52
C ASN A 164 -19.25 8.10 26.46
N GLY A 165 -19.61 7.31 27.48
CA GLY A 165 -18.61 6.65 28.31
C GLY A 165 -17.83 5.61 27.52
N GLY A 166 -16.55 5.43 27.87
CA GLY A 166 -15.69 4.43 27.24
C GLY A 166 -16.12 3.01 27.58
N VAL A 167 -15.90 2.06 26.69
CA VAL A 167 -16.20 0.64 26.95
C VAL A 167 -15.16 0.08 27.92
N GLY A 168 -15.56 -0.78 28.85
CA GLY A 168 -14.64 -1.51 29.71
C GLY A 168 -13.88 -2.59 28.93
N GLY A 169 -12.59 -2.74 29.21
CA GLY A 169 -11.74 -3.76 28.61
C GLY A 169 -12.08 -5.17 29.12
N ASN A 170 -11.83 -6.18 28.30
CA ASN A 170 -12.02 -7.58 28.71
C ASN A 170 -10.98 -8.02 29.76
N GLY A 171 -11.39 -8.88 30.68
CA GLY A 171 -10.47 -9.52 31.64
C GLY A 171 -9.67 -10.65 30.99
N GLY A 172 -8.52 -10.97 31.58
CA GLY A 172 -7.78 -12.20 31.31
C GLY A 172 -8.46 -13.42 31.94
N ALA A 173 -7.94 -14.62 31.69
CA ALA A 173 -8.48 -15.90 32.13
C ALA A 173 -8.85 -15.89 33.61
N ALA A 174 -10.10 -16.25 33.92
CA ALA A 174 -10.67 -16.24 35.26
C ALA A 174 -10.65 -14.86 35.97
N ALA A 175 -10.48 -13.77 35.22
CA ALA A 175 -10.55 -12.41 35.72
C ALA A 175 -11.75 -11.64 35.12
N ASN A 176 -12.26 -10.69 35.91
CA ASN A 176 -13.41 -9.89 35.53
C ASN A 176 -13.04 -8.90 34.41
N GLY A 177 -14.00 -8.60 33.53
CA GLY A 177 -13.90 -7.44 32.66
C GLY A 177 -14.03 -6.14 33.42
N GLY A 178 -13.49 -5.07 32.86
CA GLY A 178 -13.57 -3.74 33.45
C GLY A 178 -14.97 -3.14 33.32
N ALA A 179 -15.33 -2.25 34.23
CA ALA A 179 -16.61 -1.54 34.17
C ALA A 179 -16.64 -0.58 32.96
N GLY A 180 -17.81 -0.37 32.38
CA GLY A 180 -18.01 0.68 31.39
C GLY A 180 -18.01 2.07 32.03
N GLY A 181 -17.59 3.07 31.25
CA GLY A 181 -17.53 4.46 31.68
C GLY A 181 -18.90 5.13 31.73
N ARG A 182 -19.02 6.21 32.50
CA ARG A 182 -20.25 7.02 32.54
C ARG A 182 -20.39 7.87 31.28
N GLY A 183 -21.62 7.98 30.76
CA GLY A 183 -21.97 8.90 29.68
C GLY A 183 -21.97 10.36 30.14
N GLY A 184 -22.09 11.27 29.17
CA GLY A 184 -22.04 12.70 29.39
C GLY A 184 -23.24 13.21 30.16
N TRP A 185 -23.03 14.25 30.97
CA TRP A 185 -24.06 14.79 31.86
C TRP A 185 -25.29 15.32 31.12
N LEU A 186 -25.08 16.04 30.00
CA LEU A 186 -26.15 16.61 29.20
C LEU A 186 -26.59 15.68 28.06
N SER A 187 -25.64 14.98 27.44
CA SER A 187 -25.95 14.02 26.38
C SER A 187 -24.85 12.98 26.23
N GLY A 188 -25.27 11.72 26.14
CA GLY A 188 -24.44 10.57 25.81
C GLY A 188 -24.72 9.35 26.68
N SER A 189 -24.48 8.17 26.12
CA SER A 189 -24.73 6.90 26.80
C SER A 189 -23.52 6.45 27.64
N GLY A 190 -23.78 5.68 28.70
CA GLY A 190 -22.70 4.94 29.37
C GLY A 190 -22.05 3.92 28.44
N GLY A 191 -20.79 3.61 28.69
CA GLY A 191 -20.07 2.55 28.03
C GLY A 191 -20.50 1.17 28.55
N ALA A 192 -20.40 0.16 27.69
CA ALA A 192 -20.62 -1.22 28.10
C ALA A 192 -19.47 -1.71 29.00
N GLY A 193 -19.76 -2.63 29.92
CA GLY A 193 -18.72 -3.35 30.66
C GLY A 193 -17.99 -4.36 29.77
N GLY A 194 -16.73 -4.61 30.10
CA GLY A 194 -15.91 -5.64 29.46
C GLY A 194 -16.36 -7.04 29.84
N ALA A 195 -16.15 -8.00 28.95
CA ALA A 195 -16.50 -9.39 29.23
C ALA A 195 -15.45 -10.06 30.13
N LEU A 196 -15.90 -11.09 30.84
CA LEU A 196 -15.07 -12.04 31.58
C LEU A 196 -14.38 -12.97 30.56
N ALA A 197 -13.10 -13.29 30.72
CA ALA A 197 -12.51 -14.42 29.98
C ALA A 197 -12.68 -15.69 30.82
N VAL A 198 -13.66 -16.50 30.46
CA VAL A 198 -13.80 -17.86 30.99
C VAL A 198 -12.75 -18.76 30.34
N LEU A 199 -11.95 -19.45 31.15
CA LEU A 199 -11.27 -20.64 30.65
C LEU A 199 -12.38 -21.68 30.41
N GLU A 200 -12.57 -22.12 29.17
CA GLU A 200 -13.10 -23.47 28.98
C GLU A 200 -12.10 -24.40 29.66
N ALA A 201 -12.47 -24.95 30.81
CA ALA A 201 -11.78 -26.09 31.38
C ALA A 201 -11.95 -27.23 30.36
N THR A 202 -10.99 -27.40 29.46
CA THR A 202 -10.82 -28.69 28.80
C THR A 202 -10.50 -29.66 29.92
N ALA A 203 -11.53 -30.37 30.37
CA ALA A 203 -11.36 -31.51 31.24
C ALA A 203 -10.34 -32.41 30.56
N ALA A 204 -9.12 -32.42 31.08
CA ALA A 204 -8.15 -33.44 30.74
C ALA A 204 -8.80 -34.75 31.19
N THR A 205 -9.39 -35.48 30.24
CA THR A 205 -9.71 -36.88 30.43
C THR A 205 -8.40 -37.57 30.79
N ALA A 206 -8.26 -37.86 32.08
CA ALA A 206 -7.15 -38.63 32.61
C ALA A 206 -7.07 -39.93 31.82
N ALA A 207 -5.98 -40.10 31.07
CA ALA A 207 -5.64 -41.39 30.51
C ALA A 207 -5.45 -42.39 31.67
N PRO A 208 -6.05 -43.59 31.62
CA PRO A 208 -5.86 -44.58 32.67
C PRO A 208 -4.39 -45.03 32.72
N ALA A 209 -3.86 -45.19 33.93
CA ALA A 209 -2.48 -45.58 34.19
C ALA A 209 -2.12 -46.94 33.54
N PRO A 210 -0.90 -47.11 33.01
CA PRO A 210 -0.45 -48.40 32.49
C PRO A 210 -0.22 -49.42 33.62
N PRO A 211 -0.46 -50.73 33.40
CA PRO A 211 -0.23 -51.77 34.40
C PRO A 211 1.27 -52.05 34.63
N PRO A 212 1.66 -52.58 35.80
CA PRO A 212 3.07 -52.84 36.14
C PRO A 212 3.64 -54.09 35.45
N GLU A 213 4.87 -53.99 34.93
CA GLU A 213 5.63 -55.10 34.32
C GLU A 213 6.30 -56.02 35.38
N PRO A 214 6.49 -57.33 35.09
CA PRO A 214 7.13 -58.27 36.01
C PRO A 214 8.67 -58.32 35.87
N VAL A 215 9.31 -58.74 36.95
CA VAL A 215 10.75 -58.74 37.21
C VAL A 215 11.50 -59.88 36.49
N GLY A 216 12.46 -59.50 35.64
CA GLY A 216 13.83 -60.05 35.61
C GLY A 216 14.14 -61.35 34.84
N SER A 217 15.05 -61.26 33.86
CA SER A 217 16.21 -62.17 33.73
C SER A 217 17.22 -61.73 32.63
N ALA A 218 18.48 -61.58 33.04
CA ALA A 218 19.76 -61.82 32.37
C ALA A 218 20.12 -61.23 30.96
N ARG A 219 21.18 -60.39 30.99
CA ARG A 219 22.29 -60.09 30.04
C ARG A 219 22.53 -61.04 28.83
N PRO A 220 23.26 -60.66 27.75
CA PRO A 220 24.47 -59.80 27.76
C PRO A 220 24.67 -58.82 26.58
N ALA A 221 25.86 -58.22 26.59
CA ALA A 221 26.32 -57.00 25.96
C ALA A 221 26.81 -57.10 24.49
N ALA A 222 26.83 -55.91 23.86
CA ALA A 222 27.84 -55.37 22.93
C ALA A 222 27.81 -55.80 21.44
N PRO A 223 28.44 -55.04 20.50
CA PRO A 223 28.65 -53.57 20.44
C PRO A 223 28.51 -52.93 19.02
N ALA A 224 28.59 -51.59 19.00
CA ALA A 224 29.20 -50.69 18.01
C ALA A 224 28.79 -50.74 16.52
N GLY A 225 28.36 -49.58 15.98
CA GLY A 225 28.22 -49.42 14.53
C GLY A 225 27.80 -48.04 13.99
N ARG A 226 28.76 -47.11 13.96
CA ARG A 226 28.99 -46.09 12.91
C ARG A 226 28.12 -44.82 12.76
N CYS A 227 28.88 -43.75 12.48
CA CYS A 227 28.58 -42.38 12.10
C CYS A 227 27.48 -42.19 11.03
N SER A 228 26.74 -41.07 11.09
CA SER A 228 27.05 -39.86 10.29
C SER A 228 25.93 -38.80 10.35
N ALA A 229 26.40 -37.54 10.24
CA ALA A 229 25.79 -36.39 9.55
C ALA A 229 24.73 -35.50 10.25
N LEU A 230 25.11 -34.21 10.30
CA LEU A 230 24.34 -33.01 10.61
C LEU A 230 23.08 -32.85 9.72
N PRO A 231 22.03 -32.16 10.19
CA PRO A 231 21.07 -31.51 9.32
C PRO A 231 21.38 -30.02 9.10
N ALA A 232 21.28 -29.60 7.84
CA ALA A 232 21.33 -28.22 7.34
C ALA A 232 20.00 -27.47 7.58
N PRO A 233 20.00 -26.11 7.59
CA PRO A 233 18.84 -25.30 7.96
C PRO A 233 17.80 -25.14 6.83
N THR A 234 16.52 -25.12 7.23
CA THR A 234 15.35 -24.88 6.37
C THR A 234 15.16 -23.39 6.07
N ALA A 235 14.92 -23.08 4.79
CA ALA A 235 14.59 -21.76 4.28
C ALA A 235 13.12 -21.37 4.55
N PRO A 236 12.80 -20.06 4.62
CA PRO A 236 11.46 -19.57 4.93
C PRO A 236 10.49 -19.61 3.73
N THR A 237 9.23 -19.95 4.05
CA THR A 237 8.03 -19.95 3.21
C THR A 237 7.69 -18.57 2.66
N GLY A 238 7.58 -18.45 1.34
CA GLY A 238 6.98 -17.31 0.64
C GLY A 238 5.43 -17.41 0.53
N PRO A 239 4.73 -16.30 0.27
CA PRO A 239 3.27 -16.25 0.25
C PRO A 239 2.65 -16.75 -1.07
N SER A 240 1.51 -17.45 -0.95
CA SER A 240 0.70 -17.98 -2.06
C SER A 240 -0.01 -16.89 -2.87
N PRO A 241 -0.21 -17.06 -4.20
CA PRO A 241 -0.89 -16.08 -5.04
C PRO A 241 -2.42 -16.18 -5.05
N SER A 242 -3.02 -15.01 -5.16
CA SER A 242 -4.45 -14.68 -5.15
C SER A 242 -5.29 -15.33 -6.26
N ALA A 243 -6.54 -15.63 -5.89
CA ALA A 243 -7.58 -16.20 -6.73
C ALA A 243 -7.94 -15.34 -7.96
N ARG A 244 -8.09 -16.00 -9.11
CA ARG A 244 -8.70 -15.49 -10.35
C ARG A 244 -10.22 -15.34 -10.19
N PRO A 245 -10.87 -14.31 -10.78
CA PRO A 245 -12.32 -14.32 -10.94
C PRO A 245 -12.74 -15.14 -12.18
N ALA A 246 -13.83 -15.88 -12.00
CA ALA A 246 -14.42 -16.81 -12.95
C ALA A 246 -15.05 -16.12 -14.17
N ARG A 247 -14.77 -16.67 -15.35
CA ARG A 247 -15.45 -16.37 -16.62
C ARG A 247 -16.85 -16.97 -16.63
N THR A 248 -17.89 -16.16 -16.74
CA THR A 248 -19.25 -16.61 -17.07
C THR A 248 -19.43 -16.67 -18.60
N ARG A 249 -19.57 -17.90 -19.12
CA ARG A 249 -20.04 -18.22 -20.48
C ARG A 249 -21.57 -18.28 -20.49
N ARG A 250 -22.26 -17.42 -21.24
CA ARG A 250 -23.58 -17.65 -21.91
C ARG A 250 -23.75 -16.54 -22.96
N ARG A 251 -24.29 -16.70 -24.16
CA ARG A 251 -24.82 -17.80 -24.97
C ARG A 251 -24.83 -17.29 -26.43
N ARG A 252 -24.55 -18.17 -27.39
CA ARG A 252 -24.67 -17.93 -28.83
C ARG A 252 -26.13 -17.62 -29.22
N ARG A 253 -26.36 -16.62 -30.08
CA ARG A 253 -27.50 -16.60 -31.03
C ARG A 253 -27.02 -16.09 -32.39
N ARG A 254 -27.58 -16.74 -33.42
CA ARG A 254 -27.26 -16.73 -34.86
C ARG A 254 -27.65 -15.41 -35.56
N ALA A 255 -26.97 -15.16 -36.69
CA ALA A 255 -27.23 -14.13 -37.71
C ALA A 255 -28.55 -14.33 -38.49
N PRO A 256 -28.93 -13.36 -39.35
CA PRO A 256 -28.75 -13.57 -40.80
C PRO A 256 -28.15 -12.37 -41.58
N PRO A 257 -27.71 -12.57 -42.85
CA PRO A 257 -26.96 -11.58 -43.63
C PRO A 257 -27.82 -10.76 -44.59
N GLY A 258 -27.57 -9.45 -44.66
CA GLY A 258 -28.09 -8.54 -45.69
C GLY A 258 -27.11 -8.41 -46.86
N ARG A 259 -27.60 -8.69 -48.06
CA ARG A 259 -26.90 -8.67 -49.35
C ARG A 259 -26.70 -7.23 -49.86
N GLY A 260 -25.61 -6.96 -50.57
CA GLY A 260 -25.52 -5.77 -51.43
C GLY A 260 -24.12 -5.24 -51.77
N CYS A 261 -23.40 -5.93 -52.67
CA CYS A 261 -22.46 -5.32 -53.62
C CYS A 261 -22.97 -5.69 -55.04
N PRO A 262 -22.57 -5.04 -56.15
CA PRO A 262 -21.38 -4.19 -56.34
C PRO A 262 -21.63 -2.92 -57.21
N ARG A 263 -20.60 -2.08 -57.39
CA ARG A 263 -20.05 -1.65 -58.70
C ARG A 263 -19.09 -0.46 -58.56
N HIS A 264 -17.80 -0.74 -58.76
CA HIS A 264 -16.84 0.18 -59.38
C HIS A 264 -16.98 0.05 -60.91
N PRO A 265 -16.66 1.09 -61.72
CA PRO A 265 -15.26 1.38 -62.04
C PRO A 265 -14.90 2.88 -62.21
N THR A 266 -13.62 3.19 -62.02
CA THR A 266 -12.88 4.39 -62.51
C THR A 266 -12.64 4.26 -64.05
N PRO A 267 -11.96 5.14 -64.84
CA PRO A 267 -11.00 6.21 -64.49
C PRO A 267 -10.95 7.46 -65.43
N ARG A 268 -9.93 8.34 -65.21
CA ARG A 268 -9.34 9.46 -66.03
C ARG A 268 -9.44 10.80 -65.30
N SER A 269 -8.47 11.73 -65.31
CA SER A 269 -7.14 11.89 -65.91
C SER A 269 -6.64 13.28 -65.45
N GLY A 270 -5.33 13.51 -65.22
CA GLY A 270 -4.83 14.89 -65.20
C GLY A 270 -3.59 15.21 -64.35
N ARG A 271 -2.42 14.98 -64.94
CA ARG A 271 -1.15 15.75 -64.93
C ARG A 271 -0.87 16.82 -63.83
N ARG A 272 0.37 16.73 -63.32
CA ARG A 272 1.19 17.64 -62.45
C ARG A 272 1.46 19.04 -63.09
N PRO A 273 2.41 19.88 -62.57
CA PRO A 273 2.43 20.70 -61.35
C PRO A 273 2.75 22.21 -61.65
N CYS A 274 2.62 23.13 -60.71
CA CYS A 274 3.22 24.47 -60.82
C CYS A 274 3.94 24.91 -59.53
N ARG A 275 5.24 25.23 -59.68
CA ARG A 275 6.07 26.01 -58.76
C ARG A 275 5.97 27.51 -59.13
N ALA A 276 5.92 28.40 -58.14
CA ALA A 276 6.48 29.77 -58.14
C ALA A 276 6.51 30.24 -56.66
N ARG A 277 7.63 30.51 -55.97
CA ARG A 277 8.71 31.51 -56.08
C ARG A 277 8.37 32.89 -55.45
N SER A 278 8.94 33.09 -54.25
CA SER A 278 9.54 34.30 -53.64
C SER A 278 8.79 35.63 -53.45
N ALA A 279 8.82 36.12 -52.19
CA ALA A 279 9.22 37.50 -51.80
C ALA A 279 9.62 37.45 -50.30
N ARG A 280 10.91 37.44 -49.91
CA ARG A 280 11.80 38.57 -49.54
C ARG A 280 11.10 39.86 -49.09
N SER A 281 11.22 40.17 -47.80
CA SER A 281 11.47 41.52 -47.28
C SER A 281 12.21 41.37 -45.95
N ALA A 282 13.40 41.95 -45.89
CA ALA A 282 14.22 42.11 -44.71
C ALA A 282 13.91 43.48 -44.10
N SER A 283 13.87 43.57 -42.77
CA SER A 283 14.23 44.81 -42.08
C SER A 283 15.16 44.49 -40.92
N SER A 284 16.35 45.04 -41.07
CA SER A 284 17.49 45.07 -40.15
C SER A 284 17.33 46.12 -39.04
N ALA A 285 18.31 46.09 -38.12
CA ALA A 285 18.73 47.11 -37.14
C ALA A 285 18.21 46.88 -35.71
N SER A 286 19.03 46.30 -34.82
CA SER A 286 20.17 46.93 -34.13
C SER A 286 19.75 47.89 -33.02
N ARG A 287 19.91 47.45 -31.77
CA ARG A 287 20.59 48.22 -30.72
C ARG A 287 21.00 47.31 -29.56
N ARG A 288 22.32 47.19 -29.41
CA ARG A 288 23.02 46.80 -28.17
C ARG A 288 22.92 47.96 -27.18
N GLY A 289 22.96 47.66 -25.87
CA GLY A 289 23.22 48.66 -24.84
C GLY A 289 22.70 48.31 -23.44
N THR A 290 23.44 47.48 -22.71
CA THR A 290 23.51 47.35 -21.23
C THR A 290 23.96 48.67 -20.56
N PRO A 291 24.12 48.83 -19.20
CA PRO A 291 23.64 48.13 -17.99
C PRO A 291 23.18 49.07 -16.81
N ALA A 292 22.88 48.46 -15.65
CA ALA A 292 23.16 48.86 -14.26
C ALA A 292 22.54 50.12 -13.60
N SER A 293 21.74 49.89 -12.54
CA SER A 293 22.01 50.30 -11.14
C SER A 293 21.24 49.38 -10.20
#